data_AF-A0AA45TZP0-F1
#
_entry.id   AF-A0AA45TZP0-F1
#
_cell.length_a   1.000
_cell.length_b   1.000
_cell.length_c   1.000
_cell.angle_alpha   90.00
_cell.angle_beta   90.00
_cell.angle_gamma   90.00
#
_symmetry.space_group_name_H-M   'P 1'
#
loop_
_entity.id
_entity.type
_entity.pdbx_description
1 polymer ?
#
loop_
_entity_poly.entity_id
_entity_poly.type
_entity_poly.pdbx_seq_one_letter_code
_entity_poly.pdbx_strand_id
1 'polypeptide(L)'
;MNREWKSFKRVALLGGVLALGACSSKQYGDASPTEEPQVFQGEGTVSKTEPGQLRFTLWADRLYRFDCTPLGMLGCKAQLRDGATMEPIGAPWSSGTVQHLTFFWKQATAGDVVLDIQSGSEEPSAGAFTYELRETRDDAGDTWDQAVVQPVTDKQGAFNGFLEHAEDVDQWRLGIPANHTLAAGCTGPTDSVAPAFELILPEGTSLSADRAAWFQSLGIRFLAVKSTGGGAIDLRVRASGDYGAHSVPYTCTVQDVGVDDHGDIPSEATVVTVPAQLSVHFNYSSDVDVLAVDLMEGHAYQLLTVSAWGTPPFHVGTTVVNEQDTQRWPKLVSDDKGATFTAPTTGRYFLVLMGARGDGIWKWEVPKTFTYKITDVTP
;
A
#
# COMPACT_ATOMS: atom_id res chain seq x y z
N MET A 1 24.27 47.85 -57.63
CA MET A 1 24.40 47.88 -56.16
C MET A 1 25.48 46.87 -55.79
N ASN A 2 26.78 47.22 -55.79
CA ASN A 2 27.52 47.97 -54.74
C ASN A 2 27.01 47.57 -53.35
N ARG A 3 27.77 46.93 -52.44
CA ARG A 3 29.17 47.10 -52.00
C ARG A 3 29.61 45.81 -51.25
N GLU A 4 30.72 45.20 -51.63
CA GLU A 4 32.08 45.29 -51.04
C GLU A 4 32.40 44.33 -49.87
N TRP A 5 33.37 43.47 -50.17
CA TRP A 5 34.25 42.68 -49.31
C TRP A 5 34.98 43.50 -48.25
N LYS A 6 35.35 42.85 -47.13
CA LYS A 6 36.75 42.76 -46.70
C LYS A 6 36.96 41.65 -45.66
N SER A 7 37.72 40.64 -46.08
CA SER A 7 38.47 39.72 -45.21
C SER A 7 39.83 40.35 -44.93
N PHE A 8 40.33 40.27 -43.69
CA PHE A 8 41.77 40.13 -43.43
C PHE A 8 42.04 39.47 -42.07
N LYS A 9 42.95 38.49 -42.12
CA LYS A 9 43.55 37.72 -41.01
C LYS A 9 44.39 38.60 -40.07
N ARG A 10 44.50 38.24 -38.79
CA ARG A 10 45.76 37.76 -38.14
C ARG A 10 45.59 37.44 -36.66
N VAL A 11 46.29 36.38 -36.27
CA VAL A 11 46.53 35.84 -34.93
C VAL A 11 47.36 36.82 -34.09
N ALA A 12 47.00 36.97 -32.81
CA ALA A 12 47.92 37.33 -31.74
C ALA A 12 47.44 36.70 -30.42
N LEU A 13 48.15 35.67 -29.96
CA LEU A 13 48.20 35.25 -28.56
C LEU A 13 48.77 36.41 -27.74
N LEU A 14 48.13 36.80 -26.64
CA LEU A 14 48.81 37.39 -25.48
C LEU A 14 47.87 37.41 -24.25
N GLY A 15 48.22 36.58 -23.27
CA GLY A 15 48.14 36.89 -21.83
C GLY A 15 46.77 37.23 -21.25
N GLY A 16 45.88 36.24 -21.13
CA GLY A 16 44.79 36.29 -20.17
C GLY A 16 45.32 35.99 -18.77
N VAL A 17 45.51 37.05 -17.98
CA VAL A 17 45.84 36.99 -16.54
C VAL A 17 44.84 36.08 -15.84
N LEU A 18 45.36 35.04 -15.17
CA LEU A 18 44.64 34.27 -14.15
C LEU A 18 44.27 35.24 -13.01
N ALA A 19 43.06 35.79 -13.07
CA ALA A 19 42.40 36.33 -11.90
C ALA A 19 41.83 35.15 -11.12
N LEU A 20 42.62 34.64 -10.18
CA LEU A 20 42.12 33.85 -9.05
C LEU A 20 41.26 34.80 -8.20
N GLY A 21 39.98 34.89 -8.56
CA GLY A 21 38.96 35.66 -7.86
C GLY A 21 38.00 34.73 -7.15
N ALA A 22 38.13 34.70 -5.82
CA ALA A 22 37.14 34.43 -4.78
C ALA A 22 35.95 33.48 -5.06
N CYS A 23 35.78 32.51 -4.16
CA CYS A 23 34.54 31.77 -3.94
C CYS A 23 33.31 32.69 -4.03
N SER A 24 32.50 32.53 -5.08
CA SER A 24 31.09 32.92 -5.01
C SER A 24 30.32 31.71 -4.54
N SER A 25 29.95 31.68 -3.26
CA SER A 25 28.78 30.93 -2.82
C SER A 25 27.60 31.46 -3.64
N LYS A 26 27.16 30.74 -4.67
CA LYS A 26 25.92 31.10 -5.36
C LYS A 26 24.79 30.90 -4.35
N GLN A 27 24.39 32.00 -3.67
CA GLN A 27 23.07 32.13 -3.08
C GLN A 27 22.06 31.85 -4.20
N TYR A 28 21.32 30.75 -4.11
CA TYR A 28 20.17 30.56 -4.97
C TYR A 28 19.07 31.49 -4.46
N GLY A 29 18.56 32.32 -5.38
CA GLY A 29 17.80 33.52 -5.07
C GLY A 29 16.42 33.24 -4.46
N ASP A 30 15.85 34.30 -3.89
CA ASP A 30 14.50 34.32 -3.35
C ASP A 30 13.52 33.72 -4.37
N ALA A 31 12.92 32.58 -4.03
CA ALA A 31 11.87 31.99 -4.85
C ALA A 31 10.57 32.72 -4.52
N SER A 32 9.93 33.29 -5.54
CA SER A 32 8.59 33.87 -5.43
C SER A 32 7.54 32.83 -5.82
N PRO A 33 6.35 32.83 -5.18
CA PRO A 33 5.31 31.87 -5.50
C PRO A 33 4.81 32.10 -6.93
N THR A 34 4.52 31.01 -7.65
CA THR A 34 4.06 31.08 -9.03
C THR A 34 2.54 31.16 -9.16
N GLU A 35 1.80 30.69 -8.17
CA GLU A 35 0.33 30.66 -8.12
C GLU A 35 -0.19 30.62 -6.67
N GLU A 36 -1.52 30.63 -6.50
CA GLU A 36 -2.22 30.31 -5.25
C GLU A 36 -2.99 28.99 -5.45
N PRO A 37 -2.82 27.94 -4.60
CA PRO A 37 -1.95 27.85 -3.42
C PRO A 37 -0.46 28.04 -3.74
N GLN A 38 0.38 28.42 -2.77
CA GLN A 38 1.77 28.78 -3.07
C GLN A 38 2.56 27.60 -3.66
N VAL A 39 3.16 27.80 -4.84
CA VAL A 39 4.06 26.84 -5.47
C VAL A 39 5.37 27.50 -5.82
N PHE A 40 6.47 26.80 -5.57
CA PHE A 40 7.82 27.17 -5.95
C PHE A 40 8.48 25.94 -6.56
N GLN A 41 9.19 26.11 -7.66
CA GLN A 41 9.90 25.02 -8.32
C GLN A 41 11.15 25.54 -9.00
N GLY A 42 12.17 24.70 -9.09
CA GLY A 42 13.39 25.10 -9.76
C GLY A 42 14.50 24.08 -9.64
N GLU A 43 15.71 24.55 -9.92
CA GLU A 43 16.94 23.77 -9.87
C GLU A 43 17.93 24.44 -8.92
N GLY A 44 18.72 23.63 -8.22
CA GLY A 44 19.80 24.08 -7.37
C GLY A 44 21.05 23.23 -7.56
N THR A 45 22.16 23.70 -7.00
CA THR A 45 23.40 22.91 -6.93
C THR A 45 23.89 22.81 -5.51
N VAL A 46 24.59 21.72 -5.24
CA VAL A 46 25.24 21.43 -3.96
C VAL A 46 26.73 21.26 -4.24
N SER A 47 27.58 21.81 -3.39
CA SER A 47 29.02 21.54 -3.42
C SER A 47 29.38 20.53 -2.33
N LYS A 48 30.61 19.99 -2.36
CA LYS A 48 31.06 19.05 -1.31
C LYS A 48 31.15 19.67 0.09
N THR A 49 31.27 20.99 0.18
CA THR A 49 31.58 21.71 1.43
C THR A 49 30.51 22.72 1.84
N GLU A 50 29.64 23.12 0.91
CA GLU A 50 28.59 24.11 1.14
C GLU A 50 27.24 23.58 0.62
N PRO A 51 26.16 23.70 1.43
CA PRO A 51 24.82 23.35 0.98
C PRO A 51 24.33 24.28 -0.12
N GLY A 52 23.42 23.78 -0.97
CA GLY A 52 22.56 24.65 -1.77
C GLY A 52 21.52 25.30 -0.85
N GLN A 53 21.30 26.61 -0.96
CA GLN A 53 20.35 27.32 -0.10
C GLN A 53 19.16 27.84 -0.88
N LEU A 54 17.95 27.48 -0.48
CA LEU A 54 16.71 27.99 -1.05
C LEU A 54 15.99 28.86 -0.03
N ARG A 55 15.52 30.04 -0.44
CA ARG A 55 14.80 30.97 0.45
C ARG A 55 13.36 31.17 -0.01
N PHE A 56 12.43 31.05 0.93
CA PHE A 56 10.99 31.14 0.67
C PHE A 56 10.31 32.05 1.69
N THR A 57 9.30 32.81 1.27
CA THR A 57 8.39 33.53 2.17
C THR A 57 7.05 32.79 2.21
N LEU A 58 6.73 32.21 3.36
CA LEU A 58 5.60 31.29 3.54
C LEU A 58 4.50 31.90 4.42
N TRP A 59 3.26 31.45 4.22
CA TRP A 59 2.12 31.84 5.03
C TRP A 59 2.04 31.03 6.32
N ALA A 60 1.47 31.65 7.36
CA ALA A 60 1.19 30.98 8.63
C ALA A 60 0.07 29.94 8.48
N ASP A 61 0.11 28.93 9.34
CA ASP A 61 -0.91 27.89 9.51
C ASP A 61 -1.21 27.10 8.22
N ARG A 62 -0.19 26.93 7.37
CA ARG A 62 -0.27 26.15 6.12
C ARG A 62 0.63 24.92 6.20
N LEU A 63 0.18 23.83 5.60
CA LEU A 63 0.98 22.63 5.38
C LEU A 63 1.73 22.79 4.06
N TYR A 64 3.02 22.49 4.06
CA TYR A 64 3.85 22.51 2.86
C TYR A 64 4.48 21.17 2.63
N ARG A 65 4.53 20.74 1.36
CA ARG A 65 5.29 19.59 0.87
C ARG A 65 6.53 20.10 0.13
N PHE A 66 7.69 19.57 0.48
CA PHE A 66 8.91 19.77 -0.28
C PHE A 66 9.37 18.47 -0.90
N ASP A 67 9.61 18.50 -2.21
CA ASP A 67 10.13 17.42 -3.00
C ASP A 67 11.53 17.79 -3.52
N CYS A 68 12.49 16.88 -3.42
CA CYS A 68 13.84 17.02 -3.95
C CYS A 68 14.24 15.79 -4.75
N THR A 69 14.65 16.02 -5.99
CA THR A 69 15.18 14.97 -6.87
C THR A 69 16.65 15.27 -7.17
N PRO A 70 17.59 14.44 -6.66
CA PRO A 70 19.01 14.64 -6.91
C PRO A 70 19.37 14.37 -8.37
N LEU A 71 20.29 15.18 -8.90
CA LEU A 71 20.83 15.08 -10.25
C LEU A 71 22.37 15.02 -10.15
N GLY A 72 22.91 13.80 -10.16
CA GLY A 72 24.35 13.59 -10.04
C GLY A 72 24.91 13.64 -8.61
N MET A 73 24.04 13.52 -7.59
CA MET A 73 24.41 13.30 -6.19
C MET A 73 23.61 12.12 -5.59
N LEU A 74 24.03 11.60 -4.44
CA LEU A 74 23.34 10.49 -3.77
C LEU A 74 22.29 11.02 -2.80
N GLY A 75 21.02 10.92 -3.18
CA GLY A 75 19.89 11.38 -2.36
C GLY A 75 19.89 12.89 -2.08
N CYS A 76 18.89 13.35 -1.33
CA CYS A 76 18.85 14.71 -0.79
C CYS A 76 18.83 14.64 0.74
N LYS A 77 19.49 15.60 1.37
CA LYS A 77 19.32 15.95 2.79
C LYS A 77 18.92 17.41 2.89
N ALA A 78 17.85 17.69 3.61
CA ALA A 78 17.29 19.03 3.75
C ALA A 78 17.23 19.43 5.23
N GLN A 79 17.76 20.61 5.57
CA GLN A 79 17.62 21.23 6.89
C GLN A 79 16.82 22.52 6.75
N LEU A 80 15.65 22.57 7.39
CA LEU A 80 14.87 23.80 7.53
C LEU A 80 15.53 24.72 8.55
N ARG A 81 15.57 26.02 8.24
CA ARG A 81 16.14 27.08 9.08
C ARG A 81 15.25 28.30 9.10
N ASP A 82 15.32 29.02 10.21
CA ASP A 82 14.73 30.35 10.34
C ASP A 82 15.41 31.33 9.37
N GLY A 83 14.63 32.08 8.60
CA GLY A 83 15.15 32.92 7.52
C GLY A 83 15.89 34.17 7.97
N ALA A 84 15.88 34.52 9.26
CA ALA A 84 16.60 35.67 9.82
C ALA A 84 17.83 35.25 10.62
N THR A 85 17.70 34.25 11.48
CA THR A 85 18.75 33.78 12.40
C THR A 85 19.59 32.65 11.83
N MET A 86 19.09 31.95 10.79
CA MET A 86 19.67 30.72 10.23
C MET A 86 19.75 29.56 11.24
N GLU A 87 19.09 29.65 12.38
CA GLU A 87 19.02 28.54 13.34
C GLU A 87 18.21 27.37 12.76
N PRO A 88 18.63 26.10 12.99
CA PRO A 88 17.87 24.93 12.56
C PRO A 88 16.47 24.87 13.19
N ILE A 89 15.46 24.59 12.37
CA ILE A 89 14.10 24.27 12.80
C ILE A 89 13.92 22.75 12.68
N GLY A 90 13.98 22.06 13.81
CA GLY A 90 13.86 20.59 13.85
C GLY A 90 15.08 19.85 13.31
N ALA A 91 14.96 18.52 13.25
CA ALA A 91 15.98 17.64 12.68
C ALA A 91 15.94 17.68 11.14
N PRO A 92 17.06 17.44 10.45
CA PRO A 92 17.06 17.39 8.99
C PRO A 92 16.36 16.12 8.48
N TRP A 93 15.75 16.23 7.31
CA TRP A 93 15.24 15.08 6.56
C TRP A 93 16.32 14.57 5.61
N SER A 94 16.43 13.26 5.44
CA SER A 94 17.39 12.65 4.50
C SER A 94 16.79 11.44 3.82
N SER A 95 16.96 11.35 2.51
CA SER A 95 16.62 10.15 1.74
C SER A 95 17.76 9.12 1.71
N GLY A 96 18.89 9.41 2.37
CA GLY A 96 20.09 8.59 2.31
C GLY A 96 20.58 8.49 0.86
N THR A 97 20.54 7.30 0.28
CA THR A 97 20.91 7.05 -1.12
C THR A 97 19.71 7.00 -2.07
N VAL A 98 18.47 7.06 -1.57
CA VAL A 98 17.25 7.04 -2.37
C VAL A 98 17.15 8.33 -3.19
N GLN A 99 16.89 8.19 -4.49
CA GLN A 99 16.91 9.28 -5.48
C GLN A 99 15.64 10.15 -5.45
N HIS A 100 15.05 10.33 -4.27
CA HIS A 100 13.93 11.23 -4.04
C HIS A 100 13.79 11.49 -2.54
N LEU A 101 13.55 12.73 -2.15
CA LEU A 101 13.19 13.13 -0.79
C LEU A 101 11.87 13.90 -0.84
N THR A 102 10.88 13.44 -0.08
CA THR A 102 9.65 14.18 0.19
C THR A 102 9.51 14.35 1.70
N PHE A 103 9.13 15.53 2.14
CA PHE A 103 8.71 15.75 3.53
C PHE A 103 7.70 16.89 3.62
N PHE A 104 6.98 16.91 4.73
CA PHE A 104 5.97 17.92 5.01
C PHE A 104 6.29 18.65 6.31
N TRP A 105 5.84 19.89 6.41
CA TRP A 105 5.82 20.61 7.67
C TRP A 105 4.69 21.62 7.69
N LYS A 106 4.20 21.89 8.89
CA LYS A 106 3.25 22.96 9.13
C LYS A 106 4.00 24.24 9.49
N GLN A 107 3.81 25.29 8.69
CA GLN A 107 4.41 26.58 8.95
C GLN A 107 3.62 27.32 10.04
N ALA A 108 4.15 27.40 11.26
CA ALA A 108 3.41 27.99 12.37
C ALA A 108 3.20 29.50 12.26
N THR A 109 4.18 30.23 11.71
CA THR A 109 4.14 31.70 11.57
C THR A 109 4.54 32.11 10.18
N ALA A 110 3.94 33.18 9.66
CA ALA A 110 4.27 33.70 8.35
C ALA A 110 5.66 34.34 8.40
N GLY A 111 6.48 34.08 7.39
CA GLY A 111 7.84 34.61 7.35
C GLY A 111 8.76 33.89 6.39
N ASP A 112 10.01 34.33 6.42
CA ASP A 112 11.05 33.76 5.58
C ASP A 112 11.63 32.50 6.23
N VAL A 113 11.82 31.46 5.42
CA VAL A 113 12.55 30.25 5.79
C VAL A 113 13.65 29.96 4.78
N VAL A 114 14.69 29.26 5.23
CA VAL A 114 15.76 28.77 4.37
C VAL A 114 15.82 27.24 4.44
N LEU A 115 15.89 26.59 3.28
CA LEU A 115 16.21 25.17 3.18
C LEU A 115 17.66 25.01 2.71
N ASP A 116 18.49 24.46 3.58
CA ASP A 116 19.84 23.99 3.23
C ASP A 116 19.73 22.57 2.65
N ILE A 117 20.14 22.40 1.39
CA ILE A 117 20.13 21.14 0.66
C ILE A 117 21.56 20.60 0.53
N GLN A 118 21.75 19.34 0.87
CA GLN A 118 23.01 18.60 0.79
C GLN A 118 22.79 17.23 0.12
N SER A 119 23.90 16.54 -0.19
CA SER A 119 23.88 15.11 -0.53
C SER A 119 23.26 14.32 0.64
N GLY A 120 22.38 13.37 0.33
CA GLY A 120 21.75 12.48 1.32
C GLY A 120 22.71 11.45 1.92
N SER A 121 23.79 11.11 1.20
CA SER A 121 24.86 10.23 1.70
C SER A 121 25.76 10.87 2.76
N GLU A 122 26.27 10.06 3.68
CA GLU A 122 27.27 10.46 4.68
C GLU A 122 28.57 10.98 4.05
N GLU A 123 28.95 10.45 2.89
CA GLU A 123 30.06 10.96 2.08
C GLU A 123 29.57 12.16 1.26
N PRO A 124 30.09 13.39 1.49
CA PRO A 124 29.62 14.57 0.77
C PRO A 124 29.95 14.48 -0.73
N SER A 125 28.92 14.67 -1.55
CA SER A 125 29.05 14.75 -3.00
C SER A 125 28.51 16.08 -3.52
N ALA A 126 29.13 16.58 -4.59
CA ALA A 126 28.62 17.73 -5.33
C ALA A 126 27.69 17.24 -6.43
N GLY A 127 26.68 18.04 -6.76
CA GLY A 127 25.72 17.72 -7.80
C GLY A 127 24.70 18.83 -8.00
N ALA A 128 23.69 18.53 -8.79
CA ALA A 128 22.51 19.37 -8.95
C ALA A 128 21.30 18.67 -8.31
N PHE A 129 20.19 19.38 -8.22
CA PHE A 129 18.90 18.83 -7.84
C PHE A 129 17.78 19.67 -8.46
N THR A 130 16.63 19.05 -8.68
CA THR A 130 15.38 19.79 -8.87
C THR A 130 14.58 19.78 -7.56
N TYR A 131 13.77 20.81 -7.36
CA TYR A 131 12.88 20.90 -6.21
C TYR A 131 11.50 21.41 -6.60
N GLU A 132 10.51 21.01 -5.82
CA GLU A 132 9.19 21.64 -5.72
C GLU A 132 8.87 21.87 -4.25
N LEU A 133 8.39 23.06 -3.91
CA LEU A 133 7.75 23.39 -2.65
C LEU A 133 6.31 23.80 -2.96
N ARG A 134 5.34 23.12 -2.37
CA ARG A 134 3.93 23.39 -2.60
C ARG A 134 3.17 23.48 -1.27
N GLU A 135 2.37 24.53 -1.12
CA GLU A 135 1.31 24.55 -0.11
C GLU A 135 0.30 23.44 -0.46
N THR A 136 0.08 22.55 0.50
CA THR A 136 -0.79 21.40 0.35
C THR A 136 -1.82 21.36 1.49
N ARG A 137 -2.68 20.36 1.43
CA ARG A 137 -3.50 19.90 2.53
C ARG A 137 -3.23 18.42 2.72
N ASP A 138 -3.63 17.95 3.89
CA ASP A 138 -3.83 16.54 4.16
C ASP A 138 -4.69 15.92 3.05
N ASP A 139 -4.20 14.83 2.48
CA ASP A 139 -4.80 14.18 1.32
C ASP A 139 -6.00 13.28 1.66
N ALA A 140 -6.10 12.84 2.91
CA ALA A 140 -7.24 12.12 3.46
C ALA A 140 -7.30 12.30 4.97
N GLY A 141 -8.37 12.92 5.45
CA GLY A 141 -8.47 13.33 6.84
C GLY A 141 -8.29 12.20 7.86
N ASP A 142 -7.69 12.59 8.99
CA ASP A 142 -7.38 11.77 10.17
C ASP A 142 -8.55 10.97 10.78
N THR A 143 -9.78 11.43 10.54
CA THR A 143 -11.00 10.94 11.19
C THR A 143 -12.02 10.39 10.18
N TRP A 144 -12.87 9.46 10.64
CA TRP A 144 -13.82 8.76 9.76
C TRP A 144 -14.83 9.71 9.08
N ASP A 145 -15.16 10.85 9.68
CA ASP A 145 -16.03 11.87 9.09
C ASP A 145 -15.34 12.68 7.97
N GLN A 146 -14.01 12.67 7.95
CA GLN A 146 -13.19 13.32 6.92
C GLN A 146 -12.71 12.35 5.83
N ALA A 147 -13.15 11.09 5.88
CA ALA A 147 -12.74 10.06 4.94
C ALA A 147 -13.00 10.47 3.48
N VAL A 148 -11.99 10.31 2.63
CA VAL A 148 -12.06 10.66 1.21
C VAL A 148 -12.57 9.48 0.40
N VAL A 149 -13.60 9.73 -0.41
CA VAL A 149 -14.25 8.67 -1.20
C VAL A 149 -13.34 8.23 -2.36
N GLN A 150 -13.07 6.93 -2.44
CA GLN A 150 -12.36 6.32 -3.57
C GLN A 150 -13.30 5.36 -4.33
N PRO A 151 -13.28 5.38 -5.67
CA PRO A 151 -14.12 4.49 -6.47
C PRO A 151 -13.63 3.05 -6.36
N VAL A 152 -14.57 2.11 -6.27
CA VAL A 152 -14.31 0.67 -6.31
C VAL A 152 -15.04 0.07 -7.51
N THR A 153 -14.34 -0.77 -8.27
CA THR A 153 -14.89 -1.48 -9.43
C THR A 153 -14.46 -2.94 -9.42
N ASP A 154 -15.02 -3.73 -10.34
CA ASP A 154 -14.62 -5.12 -10.61
C ASP A 154 -13.15 -5.24 -11.11
N LYS A 155 -12.59 -4.14 -11.61
CA LYS A 155 -11.17 -4.01 -11.92
C LYS A 155 -10.41 -3.40 -10.75
N GLN A 156 -9.22 -3.92 -10.51
CA GLN A 156 -8.31 -3.34 -9.52
C GLN A 156 -7.98 -1.89 -9.90
N GLY A 157 -8.39 -0.96 -9.04
CA GLY A 157 -8.01 0.45 -9.09
C GLY A 157 -6.85 0.73 -8.16
N ALA A 158 -6.11 1.80 -8.43
CA ALA A 158 -5.03 2.27 -7.56
C ALA A 158 -5.17 3.78 -7.31
N PHE A 159 -4.82 4.20 -6.10
CA PHE A 159 -4.71 5.60 -5.72
C PHE A 159 -3.50 5.77 -4.79
N ASN A 160 -3.00 7.01 -4.70
CA ASN A 160 -1.84 7.33 -3.88
C ASN A 160 -2.27 8.15 -2.68
N GLY A 161 -1.50 8.05 -1.60
CA GLY A 161 -1.59 8.96 -0.47
C GLY A 161 -0.23 9.25 0.15
N PHE A 162 -0.20 10.09 1.17
CA PHE A 162 0.96 10.55 1.89
C PHE A 162 0.65 10.56 3.38
N LEU A 163 1.46 9.87 4.16
CA LEU A 163 1.45 10.05 5.61
C LEU A 163 2.33 11.25 5.93
N GLU A 164 1.76 12.44 6.05
CA GLU A 164 2.45 13.72 6.18
C GLU A 164 3.23 13.86 7.48
N HIS A 165 2.85 13.15 8.52
CA HIS A 165 3.63 13.02 9.76
C HIS A 165 3.55 11.63 10.39
N ALA A 166 4.39 11.38 11.40
CA ALA A 166 4.50 10.06 12.02
C ALA A 166 3.21 9.56 12.69
N GLU A 167 2.32 10.47 13.08
CA GLU A 167 1.03 10.16 13.71
C GLU A 167 -0.15 10.20 12.75
N ASP A 168 0.11 10.40 11.45
CA ASP A 168 -0.92 10.66 10.45
C ASP A 168 -1.78 9.43 10.18
N VAL A 169 -3.06 9.66 9.86
CA VAL A 169 -4.06 8.62 9.68
C VAL A 169 -4.96 8.89 8.47
N ASP A 170 -4.61 8.34 7.34
CA ASP A 170 -5.43 8.56 6.16
C ASP A 170 -6.67 7.66 6.16
N GLN A 171 -7.84 8.26 6.01
CA GLN A 171 -9.12 7.55 5.93
C GLN A 171 -9.68 7.60 4.50
N TRP A 172 -9.82 6.43 3.88
CA TRP A 172 -10.38 6.30 2.53
C TRP A 172 -11.71 5.57 2.57
N ARG A 173 -12.79 6.18 2.06
CA ARG A 173 -14.13 5.59 2.05
C ARG A 173 -14.40 4.84 0.75
N LEU A 174 -14.73 3.55 0.88
CA LEU A 174 -14.91 2.61 -0.23
C LEU A 174 -16.35 2.12 -0.26
N GLY A 175 -17.06 2.40 -1.35
CA GLY A 175 -18.43 1.92 -1.54
C GLY A 175 -18.47 0.52 -2.14
N ILE A 176 -19.17 -0.42 -1.50
CA ILE A 176 -19.29 -1.80 -1.95
C ILE A 176 -20.78 -2.27 -1.92
N PRO A 177 -21.26 -3.01 -2.94
CA PRO A 177 -22.62 -3.56 -2.92
C PRO A 177 -22.83 -4.58 -1.80
N ALA A 178 -24.10 -4.88 -1.52
CA ALA A 178 -24.46 -5.96 -0.60
C ALA A 178 -24.03 -7.32 -1.16
N ASN A 179 -23.55 -8.18 -0.26
CA ASN A 179 -22.99 -9.50 -0.50
C ASN A 179 -21.79 -9.54 -1.46
N HIS A 180 -21.12 -8.41 -1.69
CA HIS A 180 -19.88 -8.34 -2.43
C HIS A 180 -18.68 -8.29 -1.48
N THR A 181 -17.53 -8.78 -1.97
CA THR A 181 -16.27 -8.75 -1.22
C THR A 181 -15.39 -7.61 -1.71
N LEU A 182 -14.95 -6.77 -0.77
CA LEU A 182 -13.95 -5.74 -1.01
C LEU A 182 -12.57 -6.33 -0.76
N ALA A 183 -11.62 -6.15 -1.67
CA ALA A 183 -10.20 -6.42 -1.46
C ALA A 183 -9.41 -5.10 -1.52
N ALA A 184 -8.53 -4.89 -0.54
CA ALA A 184 -7.69 -3.70 -0.44
C ALA A 184 -6.26 -4.04 -0.01
N GLY A 185 -5.27 -3.33 -0.54
CA GLY A 185 -3.86 -3.50 -0.16
C GLY A 185 -3.06 -2.23 -0.38
N CYS A 186 -2.18 -1.87 0.56
CA CYS A 186 -1.33 -0.69 0.46
C CYS A 186 0.17 -1.04 0.51
N THR A 187 0.94 -0.33 -0.31
CA THR A 187 2.39 -0.50 -0.48
C THR A 187 3.08 0.84 -0.32
N GLY A 188 4.22 0.86 0.37
CA GLY A 188 5.10 2.03 0.39
C GLY A 188 5.96 2.14 -0.87
N PRO A 189 6.95 3.04 -0.88
CA PRO A 189 7.81 3.29 -2.03
C PRO A 189 8.83 2.18 -2.27
N THR A 190 9.03 1.29 -1.29
CA THR A 190 9.85 0.09 -1.43
C THR A 190 9.12 -1.12 -0.87
N ASP A 191 9.46 -2.31 -1.38
CA ASP A 191 8.83 -3.57 -0.96
C ASP A 191 9.13 -3.97 0.50
N SER A 192 10.06 -3.28 1.17
CA SER A 192 10.49 -3.57 2.54
C SER A 192 9.88 -2.66 3.60
N VAL A 193 9.17 -1.61 3.20
CA VAL A 193 8.64 -0.56 4.09
C VAL A 193 7.26 -0.15 3.57
N ALA A 194 6.19 -0.53 4.28
CA ALA A 194 4.81 -0.21 3.89
C ALA A 194 4.00 0.33 5.08
N PRO A 195 2.94 1.10 4.82
CA PRO A 195 2.07 1.56 5.89
C PRO A 195 1.32 0.37 6.50
N ALA A 196 0.89 0.51 7.75
CA ALA A 196 -0.13 -0.38 8.29
C ALA A 196 -1.48 0.06 7.77
N PHE A 197 -2.31 -0.89 7.37
CA PHE A 197 -3.68 -0.61 6.97
C PHE A 197 -4.68 -1.61 7.55
N GLU A 198 -5.94 -1.19 7.59
CA GLU A 198 -7.05 -1.88 8.25
C GLU A 198 -8.37 -1.54 7.53
N LEU A 199 -9.28 -2.52 7.43
CA LEU A 199 -10.65 -2.30 6.95
C LEU A 199 -11.58 -2.14 8.15
N ILE A 200 -12.32 -1.04 8.18
CA ILE A 200 -13.12 -0.61 9.31
C ILE A 200 -14.49 -0.17 8.79
N LEU A 201 -15.56 -0.43 9.53
CA LEU A 201 -16.85 0.20 9.25
C LEU A 201 -16.81 1.71 9.61
N PRO A 202 -17.61 2.57 8.97
CA PRO A 202 -17.61 4.02 9.23
C PRO A 202 -17.87 4.43 10.70
N GLU A 203 -18.49 3.58 11.51
CA GLU A 203 -18.66 3.81 12.96
C GLU A 203 -17.43 3.43 13.81
N GLY A 204 -16.35 2.93 13.18
CA GLY A 204 -15.07 2.62 13.83
C GLY A 204 -14.86 1.14 14.17
N THR A 205 -15.81 0.26 13.85
CA THR A 205 -15.69 -1.19 14.08
C THR A 205 -14.69 -1.80 13.12
N SER A 206 -13.58 -2.36 13.63
CA SER A 206 -12.63 -3.11 12.81
C SER A 206 -13.27 -4.37 12.21
N LEU A 207 -13.14 -4.55 10.90
CA LEU A 207 -13.58 -5.74 10.18
C LEU A 207 -12.45 -6.75 9.99
N SER A 208 -11.21 -6.27 9.94
CA SER A 208 -10.00 -7.08 9.79
C SER A 208 -9.21 -7.07 11.09
N ALA A 209 -9.28 -8.15 11.87
CA ALA A 209 -8.51 -8.29 13.11
C ALA A 209 -6.98 -8.22 12.88
N ASP A 210 -6.53 -8.59 11.68
CA ASP A 210 -5.14 -8.52 11.25
C ASP A 210 -4.86 -7.17 10.58
N ARG A 211 -4.05 -6.34 11.24
CA ARG A 211 -3.43 -5.16 10.62
C ARG A 211 -2.42 -5.65 9.60
N ALA A 212 -2.58 -5.29 8.34
CA ALA A 212 -1.58 -5.58 7.32
C ALA A 212 -0.42 -4.58 7.48
N ALA A 213 0.51 -4.89 8.40
CA ALA A 213 1.88 -4.40 8.34
C ALA A 213 2.70 -5.51 7.65
N TRP A 214 3.61 -5.17 6.75
CA TRP A 214 4.29 -6.19 5.95
C TRP A 214 5.12 -7.14 6.82
N PHE A 215 4.66 -8.38 6.91
CA PHE A 215 5.39 -9.51 7.46
C PHE A 215 6.06 -10.27 6.32
N GLN A 216 7.39 -10.27 6.28
CA GLN A 216 8.17 -11.23 5.46
C GLN A 216 7.79 -12.70 5.73
N SER A 217 7.01 -13.00 6.79
CA SER A 217 6.62 -14.34 7.21
C SER A 217 5.20 -14.80 6.82
N LEU A 218 4.29 -13.92 6.36
CA LEU A 218 2.88 -14.31 6.14
C LEU A 218 2.37 -14.16 4.70
N GLY A 219 3.05 -13.39 3.83
CA GLY A 219 2.65 -13.27 2.41
C GLY A 219 1.30 -12.58 2.16
N ILE A 220 0.67 -12.01 3.18
CA ILE A 220 -0.61 -11.30 3.06
C ILE A 220 -0.36 -9.93 2.42
N ARG A 221 -0.78 -9.78 1.16
CA ARG A 221 -0.65 -8.55 0.35
C ARG A 221 -1.91 -7.68 0.38
N PHE A 222 -3.04 -8.28 0.73
CA PHE A 222 -4.36 -7.66 0.71
C PHE A 222 -5.17 -8.11 1.92
N LEU A 223 -5.99 -7.20 2.43
CA LEU A 223 -7.12 -7.52 3.30
C LEU A 223 -8.36 -7.64 2.42
N ALA A 224 -9.27 -8.54 2.77
CA ALA A 224 -10.57 -8.61 2.12
C ALA A 224 -11.68 -8.87 3.14
N VAL A 225 -12.86 -8.34 2.85
CA VAL A 225 -14.05 -8.48 3.69
C VAL A 225 -15.31 -8.50 2.83
N LYS A 226 -16.24 -9.39 3.18
CA LYS A 226 -17.58 -9.44 2.61
C LYS A 226 -18.51 -8.42 3.26
N SER A 227 -19.18 -7.63 2.44
CA SER A 227 -20.16 -6.65 2.89
C SER A 227 -21.56 -7.24 2.90
N THR A 228 -22.07 -7.68 4.05
CA THR A 228 -23.38 -8.34 4.14
C THR A 228 -24.56 -7.40 3.79
N GLY A 229 -24.51 -6.15 4.24
CA GLY A 229 -25.57 -5.15 4.01
C GLY A 229 -25.30 -4.21 2.84
N GLY A 230 -24.10 -4.25 2.26
CA GLY A 230 -23.61 -3.20 1.38
C GLY A 230 -23.27 -1.92 2.14
N GLY A 231 -22.78 -0.91 1.42
CA GLY A 231 -22.52 0.42 1.97
C GLY A 231 -21.04 0.79 1.94
N ALA A 232 -20.63 1.62 2.88
CA ALA A 232 -19.28 2.14 2.97
C ALA A 232 -18.43 1.29 3.92
N ILE A 233 -17.18 1.04 3.52
CA ILE A 233 -16.11 0.50 4.34
C ILE A 233 -14.96 1.49 4.24
N ASP A 234 -14.40 1.88 5.39
CA ASP A 234 -13.25 2.77 5.42
C ASP A 234 -11.95 1.94 5.46
N LEU A 235 -11.04 2.24 4.55
CA LEU A 235 -9.65 1.79 4.56
C LEU A 235 -8.84 2.83 5.33
N ARG A 236 -8.40 2.44 6.52
CA ARG A 236 -7.55 3.27 7.37
C ARG A 236 -6.09 2.93 7.11
N VAL A 237 -5.28 3.93 6.80
CA VAL A 237 -3.83 3.80 6.58
C VAL A 237 -3.08 4.59 7.65
N ARG A 238 -1.91 4.11 8.08
CA ARG A 238 -1.06 4.80 9.08
C ARG A 238 0.38 4.34 8.97
N ALA A 239 1.30 5.11 9.55
CA ALA A 239 2.68 4.68 9.67
C ALA A 239 2.82 3.41 10.56
N SER A 240 3.79 2.54 10.25
CA SER A 240 4.06 1.31 11.01
C SER A 240 5.56 0.98 11.13
N GLY A 241 6.05 0.64 12.33
CA GLY A 241 7.46 0.26 12.53
C GLY A 241 8.45 1.31 12.02
N ASP A 242 9.46 0.88 11.25
CA ASP A 242 10.48 1.74 10.61
C ASP A 242 9.93 2.69 9.53
N TYR A 243 8.64 2.60 9.19
CA TYR A 243 7.93 3.56 8.33
C TYR A 243 7.76 4.94 8.99
N GLY A 244 8.17 5.10 10.26
CA GLY A 244 7.71 6.17 11.15
C GLY A 244 8.59 7.40 11.34
N ALA A 245 9.23 7.99 10.33
CA ALA A 245 9.96 9.25 10.59
C ALA A 245 9.93 10.31 9.49
N HIS A 246 9.60 9.97 8.25
CA HIS A 246 9.70 10.90 7.14
C HIS A 246 8.45 10.72 6.31
N SER A 247 7.73 11.78 6.02
CA SER A 247 6.45 11.69 5.35
C SER A 247 6.54 10.83 4.08
N VAL A 248 5.91 9.64 4.09
CA VAL A 248 6.17 8.63 3.06
C VAL A 248 4.97 8.55 2.11
N PRO A 249 5.17 8.64 0.79
CA PRO A 249 4.13 8.28 -0.16
C PRO A 249 3.79 6.78 -0.06
N TYR A 250 2.54 6.44 -0.28
CA TYR A 250 2.12 5.07 -0.50
C TYR A 250 1.13 4.98 -1.67
N THR A 251 0.95 3.77 -2.16
CA THR A 251 -0.07 3.44 -3.15
C THR A 251 -0.97 2.39 -2.54
N CYS A 252 -2.28 2.63 -2.55
CA CYS A 252 -3.28 1.62 -2.22
C CYS A 252 -3.95 1.11 -3.50
N THR A 253 -4.37 -0.14 -3.45
CA THR A 253 -5.14 -0.81 -4.49
C THR A 253 -6.43 -1.31 -3.88
N VAL A 254 -7.52 -1.18 -4.63
CA VAL A 254 -8.86 -1.61 -4.20
C VAL A 254 -9.60 -2.30 -5.35
N GLN A 255 -10.41 -3.29 -5.02
CA GLN A 255 -11.19 -4.06 -5.98
C GLN A 255 -12.46 -4.61 -5.33
N ASP A 256 -13.58 -4.53 -6.05
CA ASP A 256 -14.76 -5.35 -5.79
C ASP A 256 -14.51 -6.71 -6.46
N VAL A 257 -14.28 -7.76 -5.67
CA VAL A 257 -14.02 -9.10 -6.23
C VAL A 257 -15.31 -9.84 -6.60
N GLY A 258 -16.47 -9.20 -6.41
CA GLY A 258 -17.79 -9.72 -6.71
C GLY A 258 -18.43 -10.41 -5.51
N VAL A 259 -19.53 -11.11 -5.82
CA VAL A 259 -20.22 -11.98 -4.86
C VAL A 259 -19.41 -13.23 -4.60
N ASP A 260 -19.64 -13.81 -3.43
CA ASP A 260 -19.10 -15.14 -3.13
C ASP A 260 -19.54 -16.20 -4.12
N ASP A 261 -18.68 -17.19 -4.37
CA ASP A 261 -19.03 -18.34 -5.19
C ASP A 261 -19.92 -19.34 -4.43
N HIS A 262 -19.78 -19.39 -3.09
CA HIS A 262 -20.62 -20.16 -2.19
C HIS A 262 -21.00 -19.36 -0.94
N GLY A 263 -22.22 -19.52 -0.42
CA GLY A 263 -22.64 -18.78 0.78
C GLY A 263 -22.02 -19.30 2.07
N ASP A 264 -21.80 -18.39 3.02
CA ASP A 264 -21.05 -18.64 4.27
C ASP A 264 -21.88 -19.31 5.36
N ILE A 265 -23.19 -19.42 5.13
CA ILE A 265 -24.16 -19.92 6.10
C ILE A 265 -25.06 -21.01 5.49
N PRO A 266 -25.60 -21.93 6.32
CA PRO A 266 -26.46 -23.01 5.85
C PRO A 266 -27.66 -22.58 4.99
N SER A 267 -28.26 -21.42 5.26
CA SER A 267 -29.39 -20.90 4.48
C SER A 267 -29.02 -20.42 3.08
N GLU A 268 -27.73 -20.19 2.82
CA GLU A 268 -27.16 -19.75 1.54
C GLU A 268 -26.31 -20.85 0.88
N ALA A 269 -26.35 -22.05 1.46
CA ALA A 269 -25.50 -23.16 1.05
C ALA A 269 -25.76 -23.58 -0.40
N THR A 270 -24.67 -23.87 -1.12
CA THR A 270 -24.76 -24.44 -2.47
C THR A 270 -25.16 -25.91 -2.38
N VAL A 271 -26.31 -26.26 -2.95
CA VAL A 271 -26.80 -27.64 -2.96
C VAL A 271 -26.01 -28.46 -3.99
N VAL A 272 -25.42 -29.59 -3.57
CA VAL A 272 -24.66 -30.48 -4.44
C VAL A 272 -25.12 -31.95 -4.28
N THR A 273 -25.13 -32.68 -5.39
CA THR A 273 -25.51 -34.11 -5.44
C THR A 273 -24.28 -34.97 -5.56
N VAL A 274 -24.13 -35.99 -4.72
CA VAL A 274 -22.97 -36.91 -4.73
C VAL A 274 -23.09 -37.93 -5.89
N PRO A 275 -22.02 -38.18 -6.68
CA PRO A 275 -20.69 -37.57 -6.60
C PRO A 275 -20.65 -36.17 -7.21
N ALA A 276 -19.88 -35.27 -6.58
CA ALA A 276 -19.70 -33.90 -7.05
C ALA A 276 -18.22 -33.52 -7.15
N GLN A 277 -17.92 -32.64 -8.11
CA GLN A 277 -16.67 -31.93 -8.24
C GLN A 277 -16.99 -30.47 -8.56
N LEU A 278 -16.45 -29.54 -7.78
CA LEU A 278 -16.67 -28.12 -7.93
C LEU A 278 -15.41 -27.32 -7.62
N SER A 279 -15.37 -26.08 -8.13
CA SER A 279 -14.38 -25.09 -7.72
C SER A 279 -14.89 -24.38 -6.47
N VAL A 280 -14.02 -24.14 -5.51
CA VAL A 280 -14.28 -23.30 -4.33
C VAL A 280 -13.21 -22.21 -4.26
N HIS A 281 -13.61 -20.97 -4.01
CA HIS A 281 -12.75 -19.79 -4.11
C HIS A 281 -12.78 -18.95 -2.84
N PHE A 282 -11.79 -19.14 -1.98
CA PHE A 282 -11.64 -18.32 -0.77
C PHE A 282 -11.01 -16.97 -1.12
N ASN A 283 -11.83 -15.92 -1.08
CA ASN A 283 -11.45 -14.55 -1.36
C ASN A 283 -10.47 -13.99 -0.32
N TYR A 284 -10.59 -14.45 0.93
CA TYR A 284 -9.80 -14.04 2.10
C TYR A 284 -9.52 -15.20 3.07
N SER A 285 -8.63 -14.98 4.06
CA SER A 285 -8.12 -16.06 4.94
C SER A 285 -9.17 -16.71 5.85
N SER A 286 -10.20 -15.95 6.22
CA SER A 286 -11.31 -16.41 7.05
C SER A 286 -12.58 -16.70 6.24
N ASP A 287 -12.46 -16.78 4.92
CA ASP A 287 -13.60 -17.05 4.05
C ASP A 287 -14.14 -18.46 4.27
N VAL A 288 -15.46 -18.60 4.18
CA VAL A 288 -16.21 -19.82 4.51
C VAL A 288 -17.18 -20.10 3.37
N ASP A 289 -17.07 -21.29 2.80
CA ASP A 289 -18.04 -21.77 1.82
C ASP A 289 -18.89 -22.88 2.43
N VAL A 290 -20.21 -22.83 2.28
CA VAL A 290 -21.11 -23.89 2.76
C VAL A 290 -21.74 -24.64 1.60
N LEU A 291 -21.57 -25.96 1.59
CA LEU A 291 -22.28 -26.87 0.68
C LEU A 291 -23.37 -27.63 1.42
N ALA A 292 -24.51 -27.87 0.78
CA ALA A 292 -25.56 -28.75 1.28
C ALA A 292 -25.60 -30.05 0.48
N VAL A 293 -25.53 -31.19 1.17
CA VAL A 293 -25.54 -32.53 0.58
C VAL A 293 -26.57 -33.42 1.27
N ASP A 294 -27.31 -34.19 0.49
CA ASP A 294 -28.18 -35.23 1.03
C ASP A 294 -27.42 -36.56 1.04
N LEU A 295 -27.20 -37.12 2.24
CA LEU A 295 -26.37 -38.31 2.47
C LEU A 295 -27.20 -39.45 3.06
N MET A 296 -26.76 -40.68 2.84
CA MET A 296 -27.44 -41.90 3.27
C MET A 296 -26.74 -42.50 4.50
N GLU A 297 -27.54 -42.99 5.45
CA GLU A 297 -27.05 -43.64 6.66
C GLU A 297 -26.12 -44.82 6.34
N GLY A 298 -24.98 -44.86 7.02
CA GLY A 298 -23.99 -45.94 6.90
C GLY A 298 -23.10 -45.82 5.66
N HIS A 299 -23.40 -44.92 4.72
CA HIS A 299 -22.54 -44.70 3.55
C HIS A 299 -21.28 -43.94 3.93
N ALA A 300 -20.15 -44.34 3.34
CA ALA A 300 -18.86 -43.69 3.49
C ALA A 300 -18.59 -42.76 2.31
N TYR A 301 -18.31 -41.50 2.59
CA TYR A 301 -18.05 -40.45 1.60
C TYR A 301 -16.60 -39.99 1.69
N GLN A 302 -15.90 -40.00 0.56
CA GLN A 302 -14.54 -39.47 0.44
C GLN A 302 -14.60 -38.01 -0.01
N LEU A 303 -13.93 -37.15 0.77
CA LEU A 303 -13.73 -35.73 0.53
C LEU A 303 -12.30 -35.51 0.04
N LEU A 304 -12.10 -34.82 -1.06
CA LEU A 304 -10.79 -34.63 -1.69
C LEU A 304 -10.63 -33.20 -2.18
N THR A 305 -9.47 -32.61 -1.94
CA THR A 305 -9.05 -31.35 -2.57
C THR A 305 -7.95 -31.65 -3.58
N VAL A 306 -8.15 -31.18 -4.80
CA VAL A 306 -7.10 -31.12 -5.81
C VAL A 306 -6.76 -29.65 -6.01
N SER A 307 -5.55 -29.24 -5.62
CA SER A 307 -5.05 -27.92 -5.98
C SER A 307 -4.47 -27.97 -7.40
N ALA A 308 -4.66 -26.91 -8.19
CA ALA A 308 -4.05 -26.81 -9.52
C ALA A 308 -2.50 -26.72 -9.47
N TRP A 309 -1.91 -26.55 -8.29
CA TRP A 309 -0.51 -26.16 -8.08
C TRP A 309 0.33 -27.19 -7.28
N GLY A 310 -0.19 -28.39 -7.04
CA GLY A 310 0.45 -29.41 -6.19
C GLY A 310 0.15 -29.20 -4.70
N THR A 311 -0.09 -30.31 -4.01
CA THR A 311 -1.03 -30.41 -2.88
C THR A 311 -0.49 -30.24 -1.45
N PRO A 312 0.73 -29.71 -1.22
CA PRO A 312 1.00 -29.09 0.09
C PRO A 312 1.60 -27.66 0.04
N PRO A 313 1.38 -26.84 1.09
CA PRO A 313 0.63 -27.16 2.32
C PRO A 313 -0.87 -26.80 2.28
N PHE A 314 -1.40 -26.17 1.22
CA PHE A 314 -2.77 -25.64 1.25
C PHE A 314 -3.84 -26.64 0.78
N HIS A 315 -4.94 -26.74 1.50
CA HIS A 315 -6.08 -27.62 1.22
C HIS A 315 -7.39 -27.00 1.72
N VAL A 316 -8.53 -27.57 1.35
CA VAL A 316 -9.82 -27.26 1.97
C VAL A 316 -9.94 -28.07 3.25
N GLY A 317 -10.15 -27.41 4.38
CA GLY A 317 -10.55 -28.08 5.62
C GLY A 317 -12.07 -28.11 5.71
N THR A 318 -12.64 -29.29 5.92
CA THR A 318 -14.11 -29.49 5.91
C THR A 318 -14.62 -29.79 7.31
N THR A 319 -15.53 -28.97 7.83
CA THR A 319 -16.34 -29.32 9.00
C THR A 319 -17.69 -29.84 8.52
N VAL A 320 -18.02 -31.08 8.85
CA VAL A 320 -19.35 -31.62 8.57
C VAL A 320 -20.29 -31.22 9.71
N VAL A 321 -21.50 -30.83 9.36
CA VAL A 321 -22.55 -30.42 10.28
C VAL A 321 -23.86 -31.07 9.83
N ASN A 322 -24.64 -31.65 10.74
CA ASN A 322 -25.98 -32.14 10.40
C ASN A 322 -26.99 -30.97 10.29
N GLU A 323 -28.17 -31.21 9.72
CA GLU A 323 -29.17 -30.15 9.50
C GLU A 323 -29.56 -29.35 10.75
N GLN A 324 -29.54 -29.98 11.94
CA GLN A 324 -29.91 -29.32 13.20
C GLN A 324 -28.73 -28.59 13.90
N ASP A 325 -27.53 -28.61 13.33
CA ASP A 325 -26.29 -28.11 13.96
C ASP A 325 -25.97 -28.77 15.32
N THR A 326 -26.55 -29.94 15.60
CA THR A 326 -26.36 -30.65 16.87
C THR A 326 -25.14 -31.57 16.84
N GLN A 327 -24.65 -31.91 15.66
CA GLN A 327 -23.49 -32.77 15.47
C GLN A 327 -22.48 -32.10 14.55
N ARG A 328 -21.35 -31.69 15.14
CA ARG A 328 -20.20 -31.14 14.42
C ARG A 328 -19.04 -32.11 14.49
N TRP A 329 -18.50 -32.45 13.33
CA TRP A 329 -17.30 -33.28 13.25
C TRP A 329 -16.03 -32.42 13.30
N PRO A 330 -14.89 -33.00 13.70
CA PRO A 330 -13.61 -32.30 13.59
C PRO A 330 -13.35 -31.81 12.16
N LYS A 331 -12.62 -30.70 12.01
CA LYS A 331 -12.19 -30.18 10.71
C LYS A 331 -11.37 -31.25 9.99
N LEU A 332 -11.98 -31.89 8.99
CA LEU A 332 -11.40 -32.95 8.19
C LEU A 332 -10.39 -32.37 7.21
N VAL A 333 -9.22 -33.00 7.12
CA VAL A 333 -8.15 -32.65 6.19
C VAL A 333 -8.44 -33.32 4.85
N SER A 334 -9.18 -32.64 3.99
CA SER A 334 -9.47 -33.13 2.64
C SER A 334 -8.35 -32.74 1.67
N ASP A 335 -7.08 -33.09 1.93
CA ASP A 335 -5.95 -32.85 1.00
C ASP A 335 -5.95 -33.82 -0.20
N ASP A 336 -4.80 -34.11 -0.83
CA ASP A 336 -4.70 -35.10 -1.91
C ASP A 336 -4.85 -36.55 -1.46
N LYS A 337 -4.70 -36.84 -0.17
CA LYS A 337 -4.99 -38.15 0.42
C LYS A 337 -6.48 -38.27 0.71
N GLY A 338 -7.14 -37.13 0.93
CA GLY A 338 -8.55 -37.03 1.20
C GLY A 338 -8.92 -37.45 2.63
N ALA A 339 -10.15 -37.15 3.02
CA ALA A 339 -10.74 -37.56 4.28
C ALA A 339 -12.01 -38.37 4.03
N THR A 340 -12.27 -39.37 4.86
CA THR A 340 -13.51 -40.17 4.77
C THR A 340 -14.45 -39.81 5.91
N PHE A 341 -15.72 -39.66 5.58
CA PHE A 341 -16.82 -39.39 6.50
C PHE A 341 -17.92 -40.45 6.31
N THR A 342 -18.37 -41.09 7.37
CA THR A 342 -19.54 -41.98 7.32
C THR A 342 -20.75 -41.28 7.90
N ALA A 343 -21.83 -41.15 7.12
CA ALA A 343 -23.04 -40.49 7.58
C ALA A 343 -23.77 -41.36 8.62
N PRO A 344 -23.95 -40.89 9.86
CA PRO A 344 -24.61 -41.68 10.92
C PRO A 344 -26.12 -41.83 10.71
N THR A 345 -26.74 -40.92 9.94
CA THR A 345 -28.17 -40.92 9.65
C THR A 345 -28.40 -40.46 8.22
N THR A 346 -29.50 -40.90 7.60
CA THR A 346 -29.94 -40.38 6.30
C THR A 346 -30.50 -38.98 6.48
N GLY A 347 -30.06 -38.03 5.67
CA GLY A 347 -30.57 -36.66 5.74
C GLY A 347 -29.63 -35.63 5.10
N ARG A 348 -29.96 -34.36 5.33
CA ARG A 348 -29.15 -33.22 4.86
C ARG A 348 -27.99 -32.95 5.81
N TYR A 349 -26.82 -32.77 5.23
CA TYR A 349 -25.61 -32.31 5.90
C TYR A 349 -25.09 -31.06 5.23
N PHE A 350 -24.43 -30.21 6.02
CA PHE A 350 -23.70 -29.06 5.57
C PHE A 350 -22.20 -29.33 5.67
N LEU A 351 -21.48 -29.07 4.58
CA LEU A 351 -20.02 -29.11 4.53
C LEU A 351 -19.54 -27.66 4.62
N VAL A 352 -19.01 -27.27 5.78
CA VAL A 352 -18.45 -25.94 6.01
C VAL A 352 -16.96 -26.00 5.65
N LEU A 353 -16.62 -25.35 4.55
CA LEU A 353 -15.32 -25.37 3.92
C LEU A 353 -14.55 -24.10 4.28
N MET A 354 -13.27 -24.25 4.55
CA MET A 354 -12.37 -23.12 4.76
C MET A 354 -11.01 -23.42 4.17
N GLY A 355 -10.31 -22.38 3.70
CA GLY A 355 -8.88 -22.46 3.42
C GLY A 355 -8.13 -22.97 4.65
N ALA A 356 -7.25 -23.95 4.46
CA ALA A 356 -6.44 -24.55 5.51
C ALA A 356 -5.01 -24.78 5.05
N ARG A 357 -4.10 -24.75 6.01
CA ARG A 357 -2.67 -25.02 5.81
C ARG A 357 -2.28 -26.23 6.65
N GLY A 358 -1.80 -27.28 5.98
CA GLY A 358 -1.19 -28.45 6.58
C GLY A 358 0.32 -28.29 6.73
N ASP A 359 1.00 -29.38 7.06
CA ASP A 359 2.45 -29.40 7.25
C ASP A 359 3.17 -29.32 5.90
N GLY A 360 4.18 -28.45 5.80
CA GLY A 360 4.96 -28.26 4.57
C GLY A 360 5.64 -26.89 4.48
N ILE A 361 6.68 -26.80 3.64
CA ILE A 361 7.55 -25.62 3.55
C ILE A 361 7.56 -25.06 2.11
N TRP A 362 7.66 -23.73 1.99
CA TRP A 362 8.09 -22.95 0.81
C TRP A 362 7.06 -22.44 -0.21
N LYS A 363 5.82 -22.10 0.19
CA LYS A 363 4.96 -21.24 -0.66
C LYS A 363 4.43 -20.05 0.13
N TRP A 364 4.76 -18.85 -0.34
CA TRP A 364 4.31 -17.57 0.21
C TRP A 364 2.97 -17.11 -0.40
N GLU A 365 2.58 -17.74 -1.52
CA GLU A 365 1.29 -17.49 -2.17
C GLU A 365 0.28 -18.55 -1.70
N VAL A 366 -0.75 -18.09 -0.99
CA VAL A 366 -1.91 -18.89 -0.62
C VAL A 366 -2.80 -19.01 -1.86
N PRO A 367 -3.03 -20.23 -2.41
CA PRO A 367 -4.00 -20.41 -3.48
C PRO A 367 -5.38 -20.00 -2.98
N LYS A 368 -6.10 -19.23 -3.79
CA LYS A 368 -7.50 -18.86 -3.51
C LYS A 368 -8.48 -19.92 -4.01
N THR A 369 -8.17 -20.55 -5.15
CA THR A 369 -9.06 -21.52 -5.79
C THR A 369 -8.60 -22.95 -5.55
N PHE A 370 -9.55 -23.81 -5.17
CA PHE A 370 -9.37 -25.25 -5.00
C PHE A 370 -10.42 -26.02 -5.79
N THR A 371 -10.08 -27.21 -6.28
CA THR A 371 -11.10 -28.17 -6.76
C THR A 371 -11.47 -29.08 -5.60
N TYR A 372 -12.72 -29.00 -5.15
CA TYR A 372 -13.27 -29.85 -4.10
C TYR A 372 -14.08 -31.00 -4.70
N LYS A 373 -13.96 -32.20 -4.13
CA LYS A 373 -14.71 -33.39 -4.55
C LYS A 373 -15.32 -34.12 -3.38
N ILE A 374 -16.51 -34.65 -3.58
CA ILE A 374 -17.16 -35.61 -2.69
C ILE A 374 -17.64 -36.82 -3.51
N THR A 375 -17.30 -38.02 -3.06
CA THR A 375 -17.65 -39.29 -3.73
C THR A 375 -18.17 -40.29 -2.70
N ASP A 376 -19.22 -41.04 -3.02
CA ASP A 376 -19.62 -42.21 -2.23
C ASP A 376 -18.66 -43.37 -2.54
N VAL A 377 -18.00 -43.88 -1.50
CA VAL A 377 -17.00 -44.96 -1.57
C VAL A 377 -17.45 -46.18 -0.77
N THR A 378 -18.75 -46.28 -0.49
CA THR A 378 -19.34 -47.46 0.16
C THR A 378 -19.12 -48.71 -0.71
N PRO A 379 -18.59 -49.81 -0.15
CA PRO A 379 -18.28 -51.03 -0.90
C PRO A 379 -19.47 -51.74 -1.56
#